data_AF-A0A0C3QA30-F1
#
_entry.id   AF-A0A0C3QA30-F1
#
_cell.length_a   1.000
_cell.length_b   1.000
_cell.length_c   1.000
_cell.angle_alpha   90.00
_cell.angle_beta   90.00
_cell.angle_gamma   90.00
#
_symmetry.space_group_name_H-M   'P 1'
#
loop_
_entity.id
_entity.type
_entity.pdbx_description
1 polymer ?
#
loop_
_entity_poly.entity_id
_entity_poly.type
_entity_poly.pdbx_seq_one_letter_code
_entity_poly.pdbx_strand_id
1 'polypeptide(L)'
;MNLLVDRDGHLILSDLSAAIVPDDRTYMKLRPNPAIHVPFGSEYRSPELIASALPTTQSDVWAWACLASKILTGTSNPSEPDEQPEPLTFPRLLQCLKSCWAQVPANHLSIAQCDVVLVAESKALRDDPVVHQLSIPNYPR
;
A
#
# COMPACT_ATOMS: atom_id res chain seq x y z
N MET A 1 -10.49 -0.57 6.45
CA MET A 1 -9.29 -1.41 6.24
C MET A 1 -9.76 -2.64 5.49
N ASN A 2 -9.25 -2.85 4.29
CA ASN A 2 -9.85 -3.77 3.31
C ASN A 2 -8.96 -5.00 3.05
N LEU A 3 -8.11 -5.35 4.02
CA LEU A 3 -7.29 -6.55 4.00
C LEU A 3 -7.66 -7.45 5.17
N LEU A 4 -7.85 -8.73 4.85
CA LEU A 4 -8.04 -9.80 5.81
C LEU A 4 -6.80 -10.69 5.82
N VAL A 5 -6.61 -11.44 6.90
CA VAL A 5 -5.58 -12.47 7.02
C VAL A 5 -6.30 -13.81 7.14
N ASP A 6 -5.95 -14.78 6.30
CA ASP A 6 -6.49 -16.13 6.42
C ASP A 6 -5.83 -16.93 7.56
N ARG A 7 -6.22 -18.19 7.72
CA ARG A 7 -5.68 -19.06 8.77
C ARG A 7 -4.20 -19.42 8.58
N ASP A 8 -3.71 -19.33 7.35
CA ASP A 8 -2.34 -19.67 6.97
C ASP A 8 -1.44 -18.42 6.97
N GLY A 9 -2.00 -17.25 7.27
CA GLY A 9 -1.27 -15.98 7.32
C GLY A 9 -1.21 -15.24 5.98
N HIS A 10 -1.98 -15.66 4.96
CA HIS A 10 -2.02 -14.94 3.69
C HIS A 10 -2.94 -13.73 3.76
N LEU A 11 -2.49 -12.64 3.15
CA LEU A 11 -3.29 -11.43 2.98
C LEU A 11 -4.32 -11.62 1.87
N ILE A 12 -5.58 -11.28 2.16
CA ILE A 12 -6.70 -11.36 1.23
C ILE A 12 -7.30 -9.96 1.06
N LEU A 13 -7.39 -9.50 -0.19
CA LEU A 13 -8.11 -8.28 -0.53
C LEU A 13 -9.62 -8.49 -0.37
N SER A 14 -10.29 -7.57 0.31
CA SER A 14 -11.71 -7.62 0.63
C SER A 14 -12.39 -6.28 0.28
N ASP A 15 -13.72 -6.23 0.40
CA ASP A 15 -14.52 -5.03 0.15
C ASP A 15 -14.25 -4.37 -1.22
N LEU A 16 -14.60 -5.10 -2.27
CA LEU A 16 -14.57 -4.63 -3.65
C LEU A 16 -15.89 -3.93 -4.05
N SER A 17 -16.73 -3.57 -3.07
CA SER A 17 -18.05 -2.99 -3.32
C SER A 17 -17.98 -1.63 -4.04
N ALA A 18 -16.88 -0.91 -3.83
CA ALA A 18 -16.55 0.37 -4.47
C ALA A 18 -15.49 0.26 -5.57
N ALA A 19 -15.04 -0.96 -5.93
CA ALA A 19 -14.07 -1.17 -6.99
C ALA A 19 -14.67 -0.84 -8.37
N ILE A 20 -13.83 -0.36 -9.28
CA ILE A 20 -14.27 0.01 -10.63
C ILE A 20 -13.48 -0.78 -11.68
N VAL A 21 -14.19 -1.23 -12.72
CA VAL A 21 -13.61 -1.89 -13.88
C VAL A 21 -13.35 -0.83 -14.98
N PRO A 22 -12.09 -0.59 -15.40
CA PRO A 22 -11.74 0.52 -16.29
C PRO A 22 -12.44 0.51 -17.66
N ASP A 23 -12.73 -0.68 -18.20
CA ASP A 23 -13.28 -0.83 -19.56
C ASP A 23 -14.80 -0.76 -19.65
N ASP A 24 -15.51 -0.72 -18.52
CA ASP A 24 -16.96 -0.58 -18.53
C ASP A 24 -17.37 0.89 -18.41
N ARG A 25 -17.32 1.59 -19.56
CA ARG A 25 -17.81 2.98 -19.71
C ARG A 25 -19.29 3.15 -19.32
N THR A 26 -20.07 2.08 -19.36
CA THR A 26 -21.49 2.07 -18.96
C THR A 26 -21.58 2.09 -17.44
N TYR A 27 -20.77 1.28 -16.76
CA TYR A 27 -20.67 1.23 -15.30
C TYR A 27 -20.16 2.54 -14.69
N MET A 28 -19.16 3.16 -15.32
CA MET A 28 -18.58 4.46 -14.90
C MET A 28 -19.58 5.64 -14.96
N LYS A 29 -20.55 5.61 -15.88
CA LYS A 29 -21.57 6.66 -16.02
C LYS A 29 -22.80 6.45 -15.12
N LEU A 30 -23.07 5.20 -14.74
CA LEU A 30 -24.31 4.82 -14.06
C LEU A 30 -24.24 4.93 -12.54
N ARG A 31 -23.05 5.08 -11.95
CA ARG A 31 -22.91 5.36 -10.51
C ARG A 31 -22.04 6.59 -10.28
N PRO A 32 -22.53 7.61 -9.55
CA PRO A 32 -21.61 8.53 -8.88
C PRO A 32 -20.67 7.68 -8.03
N ASN A 33 -19.36 7.83 -8.21
CA ASN A 33 -18.39 7.01 -7.50
C ASN A 33 -18.53 7.24 -5.99
N PRO A 34 -19.06 6.27 -5.22
CA PRO A 34 -19.27 6.47 -3.79
C PRO A 34 -17.94 6.66 -3.06
N ALA A 35 -16.80 6.22 -3.63
CA ALA A 35 -15.46 6.36 -3.07
C ALA A 35 -15.07 7.81 -2.77
N ILE A 36 -15.72 8.80 -3.41
CA ILE A 36 -15.49 10.23 -3.18
C ILE A 36 -16.18 10.71 -1.89
N HIS A 37 -17.33 10.13 -1.55
CA HIS A 37 -18.19 10.56 -0.44
C HIS A 37 -18.05 9.70 0.82
N VAL A 38 -17.28 8.62 0.78
CA VAL A 38 -17.02 7.81 1.99
C VAL A 38 -16.12 8.60 2.93
N PRO A 39 -16.48 8.85 4.19
CA PRO A 39 -15.60 9.52 5.15
C PRO A 39 -14.42 8.64 5.60
N PHE A 40 -14.47 7.33 5.35
CA PHE A 40 -13.46 6.37 5.77
C PHE A 40 -12.39 6.13 4.68
N GLY A 41 -11.12 6.06 5.09
CA GLY A 41 -10.00 5.75 4.20
C GLY A 41 -9.44 6.94 3.43
N SER A 42 -9.78 8.17 3.83
CA SER A 42 -9.25 9.40 3.21
C SER A 42 -7.72 9.47 3.25
N GLU A 43 -7.10 8.87 4.27
CA GLU A 43 -5.65 8.81 4.46
C GLU A 43 -4.93 7.96 3.41
N TYR A 44 -5.66 7.15 2.62
CA TYR A 44 -5.12 6.33 1.54
C TYR A 44 -5.40 6.92 0.15
N ARG A 45 -6.10 8.06 0.07
CA ARG A 45 -6.46 8.66 -1.22
C ARG A 45 -5.29 9.42 -1.82
N SER A 46 -5.11 9.24 -3.12
CA SER A 46 -4.15 10.04 -3.88
C SER A 46 -4.67 11.46 -4.16
N PRO A 47 -3.78 12.45 -4.37
CA PRO A 47 -4.16 13.83 -4.67
C PRO A 47 -5.04 13.94 -5.93
N GLU A 48 -4.73 13.18 -6.97
CA GLU A 48 -5.50 13.18 -8.22
C GLU A 48 -6.90 12.57 -8.06
N LEU A 49 -7.07 11.59 -7.16
CA LEU A 49 -8.39 11.05 -6.83
C LEU A 49 -9.23 12.09 -6.07
N ILE A 50 -8.61 12.88 -5.18
CA ILE A 50 -9.29 13.98 -4.48
C ILE A 50 -9.71 15.06 -5.49
N ALA A 51 -8.83 15.41 -6.43
CA ALA A 51 -9.07 16.49 -7.39
C ALA A 51 -10.09 16.13 -8.49
N SER A 52 -10.01 14.91 -9.02
CA SER A 52 -10.79 14.49 -10.19
C SER A 52 -11.95 13.56 -9.86
N ALA A 53 -11.98 13.01 -8.64
CA ALA A 53 -12.98 12.04 -8.21
C ALA A 53 -12.98 10.73 -9.04
N LEU A 54 -11.97 10.54 -9.90
CA LEU A 54 -11.84 9.41 -10.80
C LEU A 54 -10.71 8.48 -10.33
N PRO A 55 -11.01 7.24 -9.91
CA PRO A 55 -10.00 6.30 -9.49
C PRO A 55 -9.31 5.72 -10.71
N THR A 56 -8.02 5.44 -10.53
CA THR A 56 -7.14 4.87 -11.54
C THR A 56 -6.24 3.83 -10.89
N THR A 57 -5.59 3.01 -11.68
CA THR A 57 -4.54 2.12 -11.17
C THR A 57 -3.43 2.91 -10.44
N GLN A 58 -3.18 4.17 -10.83
CA GLN A 58 -2.17 5.00 -10.16
C GLN A 58 -2.63 5.50 -8.79
N SER A 59 -3.92 5.72 -8.59
CA SER A 59 -4.46 6.00 -7.25
C SER A 59 -4.39 4.78 -6.34
N ASP A 60 -4.50 3.56 -6.89
CA ASP A 60 -4.32 2.33 -6.12
C ASP A 60 -2.86 2.11 -5.71
N VAL A 61 -1.90 2.48 -6.58
CA VAL A 61 -0.46 2.47 -6.24
C VAL A 61 -0.16 3.39 -5.05
N TRP A 62 -0.76 4.58 -5.03
CA TRP A 62 -0.64 5.50 -3.90
C TRP A 62 -1.16 4.86 -2.61
N ALA A 63 -2.37 4.31 -2.65
CA ALA A 63 -2.99 3.65 -1.50
C ALA A 63 -2.15 2.45 -1.01
N TRP A 64 -1.56 1.69 -1.93
CA TRP A 64 -0.63 0.61 -1.62
C TRP A 64 0.60 1.12 -0.87
N ALA A 65 1.22 2.23 -1.30
CA ALA A 65 2.38 2.79 -0.63
C ALA A 65 2.04 3.33 0.77
N CYS A 66 0.88 3.96 0.92
CA CYS A 66 0.34 4.37 2.22
C CYS A 66 0.19 3.17 3.17
N LEU A 67 -0.37 2.07 2.69
CA LEU A 67 -0.51 0.84 3.47
C LEU A 67 0.84 0.19 3.80
N ALA A 68 1.74 0.09 2.83
CA ALA A 68 3.07 -0.50 3.03
C ALA A 68 3.86 0.29 4.07
N SER A 69 3.84 1.62 3.98
CA SER A 69 4.40 2.51 5.01
C SER A 69 3.80 2.19 6.37
N LYS A 70 2.47 2.14 6.48
CA LYS A 70 1.75 1.82 7.73
C LYS A 70 2.19 0.50 8.38
N ILE A 71 2.40 -0.54 7.57
CA ILE A 71 2.88 -1.84 8.04
C ILE A 71 4.32 -1.74 8.57
N LEU A 72 5.17 -0.98 7.88
CA LEU A 72 6.58 -0.81 8.25
C LEU A 72 6.79 0.08 9.48
N THR A 73 5.98 1.12 9.62
CA THR A 73 6.10 2.10 10.72
C THR A 73 5.30 1.69 11.96
N GLY A 74 4.28 0.86 11.79
CA GLY A 74 3.28 0.59 12.83
C GLY A 74 2.42 1.81 13.19
N THR A 75 2.55 2.94 12.49
CA THR A 75 1.80 4.17 12.78
C THR A 75 0.44 4.18 12.08
N SER A 76 -0.50 5.00 12.52
CA SER A 76 -1.88 4.99 12.00
C SER A 76 -2.14 5.87 10.78
N ASN A 77 -1.23 6.78 10.40
CA ASN A 77 -1.54 7.84 9.43
C ASN A 77 -0.42 8.07 8.40
N PRO A 78 -0.57 7.63 7.14
CA PRO A 78 0.44 7.76 6.08
C PRO A 78 0.32 9.06 5.26
N SER A 79 -0.56 9.98 5.65
CA SER A 79 -0.92 11.18 4.85
C SER A 79 0.12 12.29 4.91
N GLU A 80 1.08 12.24 5.85
CA GLU A 80 2.09 13.27 6.02
C GLU A 80 3.48 12.71 5.67
N PRO A 81 4.10 13.17 4.57
CA PRO A 81 5.45 12.74 4.18
C PRO A 81 6.56 13.18 5.17
N ASP A 82 6.21 13.97 6.19
CA ASP A 82 7.14 14.50 7.19
C ASP A 82 7.27 13.64 8.47
N GLU A 83 6.35 12.70 8.72
CA GLU A 83 6.55 11.67 9.74
C GLU A 83 7.40 10.54 9.15
N GLN A 84 8.69 10.83 8.95
CA GLN A 84 9.64 9.80 8.58
C GLN A 84 9.67 8.76 9.70
N PRO A 85 9.36 7.47 9.44
CA PRO A 85 9.60 6.44 10.43
C PRO A 85 11.06 6.49 10.88
N GLU A 86 11.27 6.31 12.19
CA GLU A 86 12.52 5.81 12.78
C GLU A 86 13.21 4.90 11.76
N PRO A 87 14.50 5.15 11.46
CA PRO A 87 15.11 4.89 10.17
C PRO A 87 14.77 3.48 9.70
N LEU A 88 13.84 3.39 8.77
CA LEU A 88 13.56 2.12 8.11
C LEU A 88 14.89 1.62 7.56
N THR A 89 15.32 0.45 8.01
CA THR A 89 16.56 -0.22 7.60
C THR A 89 16.55 -0.66 6.13
N PHE A 90 15.57 -0.20 5.34
CA PHE A 90 15.27 -0.58 3.96
C PHE A 90 15.28 0.64 3.04
N PRO A 91 16.46 1.22 2.75
CA PRO A 91 16.57 2.46 1.97
C PRO A 91 15.97 2.34 0.57
N ARG A 92 16.03 1.15 -0.05
CA ARG A 92 15.42 0.92 -1.37
C ARG A 92 13.90 0.87 -1.30
N LEU A 93 13.35 0.25 -0.26
CA LEU A 93 11.91 0.23 -0.04
C LEU A 93 11.39 1.63 0.22
N LEU A 94 12.07 2.43 1.05
CA LEU A 94 11.71 3.83 1.27
C LEU A 94 11.71 4.63 -0.04
N GLN A 95 12.73 4.46 -0.88
CA GLN A 95 12.78 5.12 -2.18
C GLN A 95 11.64 4.66 -3.10
N CYS A 96 11.30 3.37 -3.08
CA CYS A 96 10.17 2.81 -3.82
C CYS A 96 8.84 3.46 -3.40
N LEU A 97 8.60 3.58 -2.09
CA LEU A 97 7.41 4.25 -1.56
C LEU A 97 7.35 5.73 -1.99
N LYS A 98 8.48 6.45 -1.91
CA LYS A 98 8.57 7.84 -2.39
C LYS A 98 8.22 7.97 -3.87
N SER A 99 8.65 7.03 -4.71
CA SER A 99 8.30 7.02 -6.12
C SER A 99 6.81 6.75 -6.36
N CYS A 100 6.15 5.97 -5.51
CA CYS A 100 4.70 5.76 -5.56
C CYS A 100 3.89 7.01 -5.14
N TRP A 101 4.50 7.92 -4.39
CA TRP A 101 3.92 9.20 -3.98
C TRP A 101 4.39 10.39 -4.82
N ALA A 102 4.88 10.15 -6.04
CA ALA A 102 5.24 11.24 -6.93
C ALA A 102 4.01 12.11 -7.23
N GLN A 103 4.18 13.44 -7.33
CA GLN A 103 3.06 14.35 -7.58
C GLN A 103 2.36 14.13 -8.93
N VAL A 104 3.07 13.50 -9.88
CA VAL A 104 2.54 13.19 -11.21
C VAL A 104 2.21 11.69 -11.24
N PRO A 105 0.93 11.29 -11.41
CA PRO A 105 0.52 9.88 -11.37
C PRO A 105 1.23 8.98 -12.39
N ALA A 106 1.58 9.54 -13.56
CA ALA A 106 2.32 8.80 -14.58
C ALA A 106 3.76 8.44 -14.15
N ASN A 107 4.29 9.07 -13.10
CA ASN A 107 5.63 8.81 -12.57
C ASN A 107 5.61 7.80 -11.41
N HIS A 108 4.44 7.38 -10.96
CA HIS A 108 4.31 6.31 -9.98
C HIS A 108 4.92 5.02 -10.53
N LEU A 109 5.56 4.24 -9.66
CA LEU A 109 5.95 2.88 -10.00
C LEU A 109 4.70 1.99 -10.12
N SER A 110 4.71 1.06 -11.07
CA SER A 110 3.70 0.00 -11.09
C SER A 110 3.87 -0.94 -9.89
N ILE A 111 2.77 -1.61 -9.48
CA ILE A 111 2.81 -2.65 -8.44
C ILE A 111 3.85 -3.73 -8.77
N ALA A 112 4.01 -4.11 -10.04
CA ALA A 112 5.01 -5.08 -10.47
C ALA A 112 6.45 -4.58 -10.24
N GLN A 113 6.72 -3.30 -10.44
CA GLN A 113 8.03 -2.71 -10.14
C GLN A 113 8.28 -2.65 -8.63
N CYS A 114 7.24 -2.37 -7.84
CA CYS A 114 7.33 -2.40 -6.38
C CYS A 114 7.62 -3.81 -5.84
N ASP A 115 7.00 -4.84 -6.43
CA ASP A 115 7.21 -6.24 -6.06
C ASP A 115 8.68 -6.66 -6.22
N VAL A 116 9.33 -6.24 -7.31
CA VAL A 116 10.77 -6.50 -7.53
C VAL A 116 11.62 -5.93 -6.39
N VAL A 117 11.30 -4.73 -5.89
CA VAL A 117 12.01 -4.12 -4.77
C VAL A 117 11.74 -4.89 -3.47
N LEU A 118 10.48 -5.23 -3.20
CA LEU A 118 10.08 -5.97 -2.00
C LEU A 118 10.75 -7.35 -1.93
N VAL A 119 10.78 -8.10 -3.03
CA VAL A 119 11.43 -9.41 -3.10
C VAL A 119 12.92 -9.28 -2.83
N ALA A 120 13.58 -8.27 -3.39
CA ALA A 120 15.00 -8.03 -3.17
C ALA A 120 15.32 -7.69 -1.70
N GLU A 121 14.55 -6.79 -1.08
CA GLU A 121 14.73 -6.40 0.33
C GLU A 121 14.38 -7.56 1.28
N SER A 122 13.31 -8.31 0.99
CA SER A 122 12.92 -9.49 1.79
C SER A 122 13.97 -10.59 1.74
N LYS A 123 14.62 -10.79 0.59
CA LYS A 123 15.72 -11.73 0.45
C LYS A 123 16.93 -11.27 1.27
N ALA A 124 17.30 -10.00 1.16
CA ALA A 124 18.40 -9.43 1.95
C ALA A 124 18.18 -9.59 3.46
N LEU A 125 16.93 -9.44 3.93
CA LEU A 125 16.54 -9.70 5.33
C LEU A 125 16.65 -11.16 5.74
N ARG A 126 16.20 -12.09 4.88
CA ARG A 126 16.29 -13.53 5.16
C ARG A 126 17.73 -14.00 5.24
N ASP A 127 18.60 -13.40 4.44
CA ASP A 127 20.02 -13.69 4.42
C ASP A 127 20.79 -12.97 5.55
N ASP A 128 20.11 -12.16 6.38
CA ASP A 128 20.71 -11.45 7.52
C ASP A 128 20.91 -12.40 8.72
N PRO A 129 22.17 -12.63 9.16
CA PRO A 129 22.48 -13.52 10.27
C PRO A 129 21.87 -13.10 11.61
N VAL A 130 21.47 -11.84 11.80
CA VAL A 130 20.79 -11.34 13.01
C VAL A 130 19.33 -11.80 13.07
N VAL A 131 18.64 -11.86 11.92
CA VAL A 131 17.25 -12.34 11.84
C VAL A 131 17.15 -13.82 12.19
N HIS A 132 18.18 -14.62 11.87
CA HIS A 132 18.27 -16.02 12.28
C HIS A 132 18.41 -16.22 13.81
N GLN A 133 18.92 -15.22 14.55
CA GLN A 133 19.02 -15.28 16.00
C GLN A 133 17.69 -14.97 16.72
N LEU A 134 16.69 -14.42 16.01
CA LEU A 134 15.34 -14.16 16.53
C LEU A 134 14.42 -15.40 16.44
N SER A 135 15.00 -16.60 16.30
CA SER A 135 14.27 -17.86 16.42
C SER A 135 13.50 -17.91 17.75
N ILE A 136 12.18 -17.93 17.62
CA ILE A 136 11.15 -17.80 18.66
C ILE A 136 11.51 -18.60 19.93
N PRO A 137 11.43 -18.01 21.16
CA PRO A 137 11.52 -18.80 22.37
C PRO A 137 10.38 -19.83 22.39
N ASN A 138 10.74 -21.11 22.42
CA ASN A 138 9.81 -22.21 22.63
C ASN A 138 8.96 -21.92 23.88
N TYR A 139 7.67 -21.63 23.69
CA TYR A 139 6.72 -21.68 24.79
C TYR A 139 6.43 -23.17 25.09
N PRO A 140 6.68 -23.65 26.32
CA PRO A 140 6.29 -24.99 26.71
C PRO A 140 4.76 -25.11 26.75
N ARG A 141 4.26 -26.26 26.31
CA ARG A 141 2.83 -26.64 26.29
C ARG A 141 2.22 -26.69 27.68
#